data_AF-A0AAW4KNG4-F1
#
_entry.id   AF-A0AAW4KNG4-F1
#
_cell.length_a   1.000
_cell.length_b   1.000
_cell.length_c   1.000
_cell.angle_alpha   90.00
_cell.angle_beta   90.00
_cell.angle_gamma   90.00
#
_symmetry.space_group_name_H-M   'P 1'
#
loop_
_entity.id
_entity.type
_entity.pdbx_description
1 polymer ?
#
loop_
_entity_poly.entity_id
_entity_poly.type
_entity_poly.pdbx_seq_one_letter_code
_entity_poly.pdbx_strand_id
1 'polypeptide(L)'
;LIAVPAALAISRYSFPGRNFFSALFLSPIIIPHLVLGVAMLRLFALMGVNGSFTWLMLAHVVIITPYVLRLVLAAAIGIDRSAEQAAESLGAGRFT
;
A
#
# COMPACT_ATOMS: atom_id res chain seq x y z
N LEU A 1 -4.10 -6.22 -5.02
CA LEU A 1 -4.31 -7.38 -4.10
C LEU A 1 -3.51 -7.29 -2.81
N ILE A 2 -2.23 -6.87 -2.82
CA ILE A 2 -1.39 -6.82 -1.59
C ILE A 2 -1.74 -5.64 -0.68
N ALA A 3 -2.20 -4.52 -1.24
CA ALA A 3 -2.49 -3.30 -0.49
C ALA A 3 -3.65 -3.45 0.52
N VAL A 4 -4.66 -4.29 0.22
CA VAL A 4 -5.83 -4.47 1.09
C VAL A 4 -5.47 -5.17 2.42
N PRO A 5 -4.86 -6.37 2.41
CA PRO A 5 -4.43 -7.01 3.65
C PRO A 5 -3.35 -6.22 4.37
N ALA A 6 -2.45 -5.53 3.65
CA ALA A 6 -1.43 -4.68 4.27
C ALA A 6 -2.04 -3.48 5.01
N ALA A 7 -3.03 -2.80 4.42
CA ALA A 7 -3.75 -1.70 5.05
C ALA A 7 -4.52 -2.17 6.29
N LEU A 8 -5.23 -3.30 6.19
CA LEU A 8 -5.96 -3.88 7.33
C LEU A 8 -5.01 -4.30 8.46
N ALA A 9 -3.85 -4.89 8.14
CA ALA A 9 -2.86 -5.27 9.15
C ALA A 9 -2.30 -4.05 9.91
N ILE A 10 -1.93 -2.98 9.20
CA ILE A 10 -1.41 -1.75 9.80
C ILE A 10 -2.49 -1.01 10.60
N SER A 11 -3.73 -1.00 10.11
CA SER A 11 -4.88 -0.39 10.77
C SER A 11 -5.26 -1.12 12.07
N ARG A 12 -5.33 -2.45 12.03
CA ARG A 12 -5.99 -3.25 13.06
C ARG A 12 -5.06 -3.89 14.09
N TYR A 13 -3.79 -4.11 13.76
CA TYR A 13 -2.84 -4.81 14.63
C TYR A 13 -1.71 -3.88 15.12
N SER A 14 -1.39 -3.98 16.41
CA SER A 14 -0.23 -3.34 17.05
C SER A 14 0.94 -4.33 17.11
N PHE A 15 1.94 -4.13 16.24
CA PHE A 15 3.15 -4.95 16.19
C PHE A 15 4.42 -4.10 16.38
N PRO A 16 5.51 -4.65 16.97
CA PRO A 16 6.78 -3.94 17.10
C PRO A 16 7.32 -3.61 15.70
N GLY A 17 7.47 -2.31 15.39
CA GLY A 17 7.82 -1.81 14.06
C GLY A 17 6.67 -1.11 13.31
N ARG A 18 5.44 -1.14 13.83
CA ARG A 18 4.27 -0.47 13.22
C ARG A 18 4.54 1.00 12.87
N ASN A 19 5.23 1.75 13.74
CA ASN A 19 5.54 3.15 13.47
C ASN A 19 6.55 3.32 12.32
N PHE A 20 7.50 2.40 12.16
CA PHE A 20 8.43 2.41 11.03
C PHE A 20 7.70 2.13 9.71
N PHE A 21 6.81 1.13 9.68
CA PHE A 21 6.02 0.83 8.48
C PHE A 21 5.01 1.94 8.18
N SER A 22 4.26 2.43 9.19
CA SER A 22 3.39 3.59 9.01
C SER A 22 4.15 4.82 8.52
N ALA A 23 5.33 5.11 9.07
CA ALA A 23 6.19 6.19 8.58
C ALA A 23 6.70 5.93 7.16
N LEU A 24 7.11 4.70 6.82
CA LEU A 24 7.57 4.32 5.48
C LEU A 24 6.45 4.39 4.43
N PHE A 25 5.20 4.14 4.82
CA PHE A 25 4.04 4.24 3.94
C PHE A 25 3.45 5.66 3.87
N LEU A 26 3.68 6.51 4.89
CA LEU A 26 3.28 7.94 4.90
C LEU A 26 4.37 8.87 4.33
N SER A 27 5.64 8.50 4.46
CA SER A 27 6.84 9.17 3.93
C SER A 27 6.84 9.42 2.41
N PRO A 28 6.29 8.54 1.53
CA PRO A 28 6.44 8.67 0.09
C PRO A 28 5.78 9.92 -0.49
N ILE A 29 4.92 10.61 0.27
CA ILE A 29 4.29 11.88 -0.17
C ILE A 29 5.34 12.99 -0.36
N ILE A 30 6.49 12.91 0.31
CA ILE A 30 7.54 13.93 0.21
C ILE A 30 8.34 13.79 -1.10
N ILE A 31 8.38 12.59 -1.69
CA ILE A 31 9.17 12.34 -2.91
C ILE A 31 8.30 12.70 -4.12
N PRO A 32 8.74 13.65 -4.98
CA PRO A 32 8.02 13.97 -6.20
C PRO A 32 7.96 12.74 -7.10
N HIS A 33 6.76 12.40 -7.58
CA HIS A 33 6.53 11.25 -8.47
C HIS A 33 7.44 11.27 -9.71
N LEU A 34 7.77 12.47 -10.20
CA LEU A 34 8.70 12.66 -11.31
C LEU A 34 10.12 12.13 -10.99
N VAL A 35 10.60 12.31 -9.77
CA VAL A 35 11.93 11.85 -9.36
C VAL A 35 11.99 10.31 -9.36
N LEU A 36 10.95 9.67 -8.82
CA LEU A 36 10.80 8.21 -8.85
C LEU A 36 10.73 7.66 -10.28
N GLY A 37 9.96 8.33 -11.15
CA GLY A 37 9.85 7.96 -12.56
C GLY A 37 11.17 8.06 -13.31
N VAL A 38 11.91 9.17 -13.16
CA VAL A 38 13.23 9.37 -13.78
C VAL A 38 14.27 8.40 -13.21
N ALA A 39 14.24 8.14 -11.90
CA ALA A 39 15.14 7.17 -11.28
C ALA A 39 14.91 5.73 -11.80
N MET A 40 13.65 5.30 -11.94
CA MET A 40 13.31 4.00 -12.51
C MET A 40 13.71 3.90 -13.99
N LEU A 41 13.48 4.95 -14.79
CA LEU A 41 13.91 4.99 -16.19
C LEU A 41 15.44 4.84 -16.30
N ARG A 42 16.19 5.57 -15.47
CA ARG A 42 17.66 5.48 -15.43
C ARG A 42 18.11 4.08 -14.98
N LEU A 43 17.43 3.47 -14.01
CA LEU A 43 17.73 2.11 -13.56
C LEU A 43 17.53 1.08 -14.67
N PHE A 44 16.43 1.18 -15.44
CA PHE A 44 16.18 0.29 -16.57
C PHE A 44 17.19 0.49 -17.70
N ALA A 45 17.65 1.72 -17.92
CA ALA A 45 18.72 2.01 -18.86
C ALA A 45 20.05 1.37 -18.46
N LEU A 46 20.41 1.41 -17.16
CA LEU A 46 21.62 0.77 -16.65
C LEU A 46 21.55 -0.77 -16.74
N MET A 47 20.37 -1.36 -16.59
CA MET A 47 20.15 -2.80 -16.72
C MET A 47 19.98 -3.27 -18.18
N GLY A 48 20.04 -2.35 -19.17
CA GLY A 48 19.89 -2.68 -20.58
C GLY A 48 18.47 -3.11 -21.00
N VAL A 49 17.48 -2.99 -20.12
CA VAL A 49 16.08 -3.42 -20.34
C VAL A 49 15.19 -2.27 -20.81
N ASN A 50 15.75 -1.42 -21.67
CA ASN A 50 15.04 -0.28 -22.26
C ASN A 50 13.87 -0.76 -23.15
N GLY A 51 12.71 -0.13 -23.01
CA GLY A 51 11.56 -0.37 -23.88
C GLY A 51 10.77 -1.66 -23.63
N SER A 52 11.03 -2.38 -22.53
CA SER A 52 10.26 -3.59 -22.19
C SER A 52 8.98 -3.24 -21.42
N PHE A 53 7.83 -3.71 -21.94
CA PHE A 53 6.53 -3.53 -21.31
C PHE A 53 6.47 -4.10 -19.88
N THR A 54 7.11 -5.25 -19.64
CA THR A 54 7.13 -5.90 -18.33
C THR A 54 7.80 -5.03 -17.27
N TRP A 55 8.95 -4.41 -17.59
CA TRP A 55 9.67 -3.52 -16.67
C TRP A 55 8.91 -2.22 -16.45
N LEU A 56 8.28 -1.68 -17.49
CA LEU A 56 7.39 -0.54 -17.38
C LEU A 56 6.23 -0.82 -16.40
N MET A 57 5.57 -1.99 -16.55
CA MET A 57 4.50 -2.42 -15.66
C MET A 57 4.99 -2.53 -14.21
N LEU A 58 6.17 -3.13 -14.00
CA LEU A 58 6.75 -3.33 -12.67
C LEU A 58 7.08 -1.99 -11.99
N ALA A 59 7.66 -1.03 -12.72
CA ALA A 59 7.87 0.33 -12.23
C ALA A 59 6.55 1.00 -11.82
N HIS A 60 5.52 0.90 -12.65
CA HIS A 60 4.21 1.47 -12.35
C HIS A 60 3.59 0.86 -11.09
N VAL A 61 3.68 -0.46 -10.92
CA VAL A 61 3.20 -1.15 -9.71
C VAL A 61 3.91 -0.63 -8.47
N VAL A 62 5.24 -0.48 -8.50
CA VAL A 62 6.02 0.03 -7.35
C VAL A 62 5.63 1.47 -7.02
N ILE A 63 5.49 2.33 -8.02
CA ILE A 63 5.12 3.75 -7.84
C ILE A 63 3.68 3.89 -7.30
N ILE A 64 2.72 3.10 -7.79
CA ILE A 64 1.30 3.25 -7.44
C ILE A 64 0.91 2.53 -6.15
N THR A 65 1.65 1.49 -5.73
CA THR A 65 1.39 0.72 -4.51
C THR A 65 1.19 1.57 -3.24
N PRO A 66 2.07 2.54 -2.89
CA PRO A 66 1.85 3.37 -1.70
C PRO A 66 0.57 4.20 -1.79
N TYR A 67 0.17 4.61 -3.00
CA TYR A 67 -1.07 5.37 -3.22
C TYR A 67 -2.31 4.50 -2.96
N VAL A 68 -2.33 3.29 -3.51
CA VAL A 68 -3.42 2.32 -3.29
C VAL A 68 -3.51 1.97 -1.80
N LEU A 69 -2.38 1.74 -1.13
CA LEU A 69 -2.34 1.44 0.29
C LEU A 69 -2.96 2.57 1.13
N ARG A 70 -2.64 3.83 0.81
CA ARG A 70 -3.21 5.00 1.48
C ARG A 70 -4.72 5.10 1.28
N LEU A 71 -5.19 4.91 0.04
CA LEU A 71 -6.62 4.95 -0.27
C LEU A 71 -7.37 3.88 0.52
N VAL A 72 -6.82 2.66 0.58
CA VAL A 72 -7.43 1.58 1.36
C VAL A 72 -7.36 1.84 2.87
N LEU A 73 -6.25 2.38 3.38
CA LEU A 73 -6.14 2.77 4.79
C LEU A 73 -7.20 3.83 5.16
N ALA A 74 -7.37 4.86 4.32
CA ALA A 74 -8.38 5.89 4.54
C ALA A 74 -9.80 5.32 4.51
N ALA A 75 -10.10 4.44 3.55
CA ALA A 75 -11.38 3.74 3.49
C ALA A 75 -11.61 2.83 4.72
N ALA A 76 -10.58 2.09 5.16
CA ALA A 76 -10.66 1.19 6.31
C ALA A 76 -10.82 1.93 7.63
N ILE A 77 -10.23 3.12 7.78
CA ILE A 77 -10.44 3.99 8.95
C ILE A 77 -11.87 4.56 8.97
N GLY A 78 -12.47 4.78 7.79
CA GLY A 78 -13.84 5.26 7.66
C GLY A 78 -14.92 4.22 8.00
N ILE A 79 -14.58 2.94 8.13
CA ILE A 79 -15.50 1.89 8.54
C ILE A 79 -15.58 1.88 10.07
N ASP A 80 -16.74 2.19 10.61
CA ASP A 80 -16.99 2.12 12.05
C ASP A 80 -16.86 0.67 12.54
N ARG A 81 -16.04 0.47 13.58
CA ARG A 81 -15.85 -0.83 14.24
C ARG A 81 -17.14 -1.37 14.86
N SER A 82 -18.13 -0.52 15.12
CA SER A 82 -19.45 -0.94 15.63
C SER A 82 -20.17 -1.91 14.68
N ALA A 83 -20.04 -1.71 13.36
CA ALA A 83 -20.62 -2.60 12.35
C ALA A 83 -20.00 -4.00 12.41
N GLU A 84 -18.71 -4.08 12.72
CA GLU A 84 -17.97 -5.34 12.81
C GLU A 84 -18.31 -6.09 14.10
N GLN A 85 -18.45 -5.38 15.22
CA GLN A 85 -18.90 -5.96 16.49
C GLN A 85 -20.35 -6.46 16.43
N ALA A 86 -21.21 -5.78 15.67
CA ALA A 86 -22.57 -6.23 15.40
C ALA A 86 -22.60 -7.53 14.56
N ALA A 87 -21.73 -7.62 13.54
CA ALA A 87 -21.58 -8.83 12.74
C ALA A 87 -21.05 -10.01 13.59
N GLU A 88 -20.04 -9.79 14.45
CA GLU A 88 -19.56 -10.80 15.39
C GLU A 88 -20.67 -11.25 16.36
N SER A 89 -21.49 -10.31 16.85
CA SER A 89 -22.64 -10.61 17.72
C SER A 89 -23.73 -11.44 17.03
N LEU A 90 -23.84 -11.33 15.70
CA LEU A 90 -24.76 -12.11 14.86
C LEU A 90 -24.16 -13.45 14.39
N GLY A 91 -22.96 -13.80 14.84
CA GLY A 91 -22.30 -15.08 14.56
C GLY A 91 -21.34 -15.08 13.38
N ALA A 92 -20.96 -13.91 12.84
CA ALA A 92 -19.88 -13.82 11.85
C ALA A 92 -18.51 -14.07 12.53
N GLY A 93 -17.65 -14.87 11.88
CA GLY A 93 -16.27 -15.08 12.31
C GLY A 93 -15.33 -14.00 11.75
N ARG A 94 -14.13 -13.83 12.33
CA ARG A 94 -13.15 -12.77 11.95
C ARG A 94 -12.70 -12.74 10.47
N PHE A 95 -13.08 -13.72 9.66
CA PHE A 95 -12.76 -13.81 8.22
C PHE A 95 -13.99 -13.73 7.31
N THR A 96 -15.20 -13.63 7.88
CA THR A 96 -16.50 -13.62 7.20
C THR A 96 -17.14 -12.26 7.34
#